data_AF-A0A4R6MA49-F1
#
_entry.id   AF-A0A4R6MA49-F1
#
_cell.length_a   1.000
_cell.length_b   1.000
_cell.length_c   1.000
_cell.angle_alpha   90.00
_cell.angle_beta   90.00
_cell.angle_gamma   90.00
#
_symmetry.space_group_name_H-M   'P 1'
#
loop_
_entity.id
_entity.type
_entity.pdbx_description
1 polymer ?
#
loop_
_entity_poly.entity_id
_entity_poly.type
_entity_poly.pdbx_seq_one_letter_code
_entity_poly.pdbx_strand_id
1 'polypeptide(L)'
;MFHKIVRLVLILVIGIVFYFSWLPDPSLHSESYLPRWILNWSNQNYNLRTAVPFVVVGFLLEAYTNDRNSNEPNENRSLNFIQLIAIAAIIVCIAEGGQFFINRRSPDFMDVFYGITGSILGILSYRLLKKNKKCETDINSPL
;
A
#
# COMPACT_ATOMS: atom_id res chain seq x y z
N MET A 1 21.77 1.66 -1.37
CA MET A 1 21.13 1.29 -2.66
C MET A 1 19.70 0.78 -2.43
N PHE A 2 19.50 -0.07 -1.42
CA PHE A 2 18.20 -0.61 -1.00
C PHE A 2 17.09 0.45 -0.81
N HIS A 3 17.32 1.54 -0.06
CA HIS A 3 16.34 2.63 0.09
C HIS A 3 15.86 3.23 -1.23
N LYS A 4 16.76 3.38 -2.22
CA LYS A 4 16.42 3.93 -3.54
C LYS A 4 15.51 2.98 -4.30
N ILE A 5 15.75 1.67 -4.18
CA ILE A 5 14.94 0.62 -4.80
C ILE A 5 13.56 0.58 -4.14
N VAL A 6 13.47 0.53 -2.81
CA VAL A 6 12.18 0.54 -2.08
C VAL A 6 11.36 1.76 -2.44
N ARG A 7 11.98 2.95 -2.51
CA ARG A 7 11.30 4.18 -2.93
C ARG A 7 10.79 4.11 -4.37
N LEU A 8 11.59 3.58 -5.30
CA LEU A 8 11.19 3.44 -6.71
C LEU A 8 10.00 2.48 -6.82
N VAL A 9 10.07 1.33 -6.13
CA VAL A 9 8.99 0.34 -6.09
C VAL A 9 7.73 0.96 -5.47
N LEU A 10 7.85 1.73 -4.39
CA LEU A 10 6.71 2.41 -3.76
C LEU A 10 6.03 3.38 -4.74
N ILE A 11 6.80 4.23 -5.43
CA ILE A 11 6.27 5.18 -6.42
C ILE A 11 5.60 4.43 -7.58
N LEU A 12 6.22 3.34 -8.05
CA LEU A 12 5.67 2.52 -9.12
C LEU A 12 4.34 1.87 -8.71
N VAL A 13 4.26 1.31 -7.51
CA VAL A 13 3.01 0.71 -6.99
C VAL A 13 1.92 1.76 -6.83
N ILE A 14 2.23 2.94 -6.28
CA ILE A 14 1.26 4.05 -6.18
C ILE A 14 0.79 4.49 -7.58
N GLY A 15 1.70 4.60 -8.54
CA GLY A 15 1.37 4.94 -9.92
C GLY A 15 0.44 3.90 -10.58
N ILE A 16 0.68 2.61 -10.34
CA ILE A 16 -0.19 1.53 -10.79
C ILE A 16 -1.58 1.64 -10.15
N VAL A 17 -1.65 1.91 -8.83
CA VAL A 17 -2.93 2.10 -8.13
C VAL A 17 -3.72 3.26 -8.71
N PHE A 18 -3.09 4.40 -8.96
CA PHE A 18 -3.76 5.54 -9.58
C PHE A 18 -4.20 5.24 -11.00
N TYR A 19 -3.34 4.60 -11.81
CA TYR A 19 -3.69 4.19 -13.16
C TYR A 19 -4.96 3.34 -13.18
N PHE A 20 -5.00 2.25 -12.40
CA PHE A 20 -6.18 1.38 -12.33
C PHE A 20 -7.40 2.04 -11.66
N SER A 21 -7.19 2.92 -10.67
CA SER A 21 -8.30 3.65 -10.05
C SER A 21 -8.97 4.61 -11.03
N TRP A 22 -8.20 5.19 -11.95
CA TRP A 22 -8.68 6.19 -12.91
C TRP A 22 -9.08 5.60 -14.27
N LEU A 23 -9.12 4.27 -14.40
CA LEU A 23 -9.69 3.65 -15.59
C LEU A 23 -11.20 3.95 -15.65
N PRO A 24 -11.73 4.31 -16.83
CA PRO A 24 -13.14 4.64 -17.00
C PRO A 24 -14.06 3.41 -16.96
N ASP A 25 -13.53 2.22 -17.29
CA ASP A 25 -14.24 0.95 -17.16
C ASP A 25 -13.83 0.25 -15.85
N PRO A 26 -14.69 0.26 -14.81
CA PRO A 26 -14.38 -0.37 -13.54
C PRO A 26 -14.38 -1.90 -13.64
N SER A 27 -15.00 -2.49 -14.66
CA SER A 27 -15.08 -3.94 -14.82
C SER A 27 -13.81 -4.54 -15.44
N LEU A 28 -12.88 -3.66 -15.87
CA LEU A 28 -11.62 -3.97 -16.53
C LEU A 28 -11.80 -4.86 -17.78
N HIS A 29 -13.03 -5.00 -18.30
CA HIS A 29 -13.34 -5.84 -19.46
C HIS A 29 -12.72 -5.28 -20.75
N SER A 30 -12.48 -3.97 -20.81
CA SER A 30 -11.72 -3.33 -21.88
C SER A 30 -10.24 -3.74 -21.93
N GLU A 31 -9.70 -4.27 -20.83
CA GLU A 31 -8.27 -4.52 -20.66
C GLU A 31 -7.89 -5.96 -21.04
N SER A 32 -7.44 -6.16 -22.29
CA SER A 32 -7.10 -7.48 -22.83
C SER A 32 -5.84 -8.14 -22.26
N TYR A 33 -5.00 -7.39 -21.54
CA TYR A 33 -3.76 -7.90 -20.95
C TYR A 33 -3.94 -8.54 -19.56
N LEU A 34 -5.10 -8.38 -18.92
CA LEU A 34 -5.35 -8.96 -17.59
C LEU A 34 -5.75 -10.43 -17.69
N PRO A 35 -5.14 -11.32 -16.87
CA PRO A 35 -5.60 -12.70 -16.77
C PRO A 35 -7.06 -12.79 -16.35
N ARG A 36 -7.83 -13.67 -17.01
CA ARG A 36 -9.28 -13.84 -16.74
C ARG A 36 -9.60 -14.13 -15.26
N TRP A 37 -8.70 -14.83 -14.55
CA TRP A 37 -8.89 -15.14 -13.14
C TRP A 37 -8.83 -13.89 -12.25
N ILE A 38 -7.93 -12.94 -12.54
CA ILE A 38 -7.82 -11.66 -11.81
C ILE A 38 -9.04 -10.80 -12.09
N LEU A 39 -9.47 -10.75 -13.35
CA LEU A 39 -10.62 -9.97 -13.78
C LEU A 39 -11.91 -10.47 -13.12
N ASN A 40 -12.14 -11.79 -13.12
CA ASN A 40 -13.28 -12.40 -12.44
C ASN A 40 -13.23 -12.18 -10.92
N TRP A 41 -12.07 -12.36 -10.30
CA TRP A 41 -11.92 -12.14 -8.85
C TRP A 41 -12.18 -10.67 -8.48
N SER A 42 -11.63 -9.73 -9.24
CA SER A 42 -11.80 -8.28 -9.05
C SER A 42 -13.26 -7.86 -9.20
N ASN A 43 -13.96 -8.40 -10.19
CA ASN A 43 -15.37 -8.11 -10.42
C ASN A 43 -16.29 -8.74 -9.36
N GLN A 44 -15.92 -9.91 -8.82
CA GLN A 44 -16.64 -10.53 -7.69
C GLN A 44 -16.37 -9.81 -6.36
N ASN A 45 -15.18 -9.24 -6.20
CA ASN A 45 -14.69 -8.63 -4.95
C ASN A 45 -14.43 -7.14 -5.14
N TYR A 46 -15.47 -6.42 -5.58
CA TYR A 46 -15.36 -5.02 -6.03
C TYR A 46 -14.67 -4.09 -5.04
N ASN A 47 -14.97 -4.20 -3.73
CA ASN A 47 -14.35 -3.35 -2.71
C ASN A 47 -12.97 -3.86 -2.24
N LEU A 48 -12.80 -5.18 -2.30
CA LEU A 48 -11.60 -5.88 -1.81
C LEU A 48 -10.40 -5.72 -2.75
N ARG A 49 -10.65 -5.48 -4.05
CA ARG A 49 -9.60 -5.15 -5.03
C ARG A 49 -8.84 -3.88 -4.66
N THR A 50 -9.44 -2.99 -3.87
CA THR A 50 -8.82 -1.75 -3.38
C THR A 50 -7.91 -2.06 -2.19
N ALA A 51 -8.32 -2.94 -1.28
CA ALA A 51 -7.51 -3.32 -0.13
C ALA A 51 -6.15 -3.94 -0.53
N VAL A 52 -6.14 -4.83 -1.53
CA VAL A 52 -4.93 -5.62 -1.87
C VAL A 52 -3.74 -4.76 -2.27
N PRO A 53 -3.85 -3.81 -3.23
CA PRO A 53 -2.76 -2.89 -3.54
C PRO A 53 -2.34 -2.03 -2.34
N PHE A 54 -3.30 -1.60 -1.52
CA PHE A 54 -3.02 -0.78 -0.35
C PHE A 54 -2.30 -1.54 0.77
N VAL A 55 -2.47 -2.87 0.89
CA VAL A 55 -1.61 -3.72 1.73
C VAL A 55 -0.15 -3.60 1.30
N VAL A 56 0.12 -3.66 -0.01
CA VAL A 56 1.47 -3.52 -0.54
C VAL A 56 2.02 -2.11 -0.29
N VAL A 57 1.21 -1.07 -0.49
CA VAL A 57 1.58 0.32 -0.20
C VAL A 57 1.95 0.49 1.27
N GLY A 58 1.09 0.04 2.19
CA GLY A 58 1.32 0.13 3.63
C GLY A 58 2.60 -0.61 4.07
N PHE A 59 2.84 -1.80 3.52
CA PHE A 59 4.05 -2.56 3.76
C PHE A 59 5.30 -1.82 3.30
N LEU A 60 5.31 -1.31 2.07
CA LEU A 60 6.45 -0.58 1.49
C LEU A 60 6.69 0.76 2.20
N LEU A 61 5.63 1.43 2.66
CA LEU A 61 5.72 2.70 3.37
C LEU A 61 6.40 2.54 4.75
N GLU A 62 6.01 1.51 5.50
CA GLU A 62 6.68 1.15 6.76
C GLU A 62 8.13 0.69 6.48
N ALA A 63 8.36 -0.12 5.44
CA ALA A 63 9.70 -0.55 5.06
C ALA A 63 10.63 0.62 4.76
N TYR A 64 10.16 1.59 3.98
CA TYR A 64 10.91 2.79 3.61
C TYR A 64 11.24 3.68 4.83
N THR A 65 10.25 3.91 5.69
CA THR A 65 10.43 4.71 6.91
C THR A 65 11.42 4.07 7.88
N ASN A 66 11.28 2.76 8.10
CA ASN A 66 12.08 2.04 9.05
C ASN A 66 13.56 1.91 8.63
N ASP A 67 13.80 1.76 7.33
CA ASP A 67 15.15 1.69 6.75
C ASP A 67 15.88 3.05 6.90
N ARG A 68 15.15 4.17 6.84
CA ARG A 68 15.71 5.51 7.05
C ARG A 68 16.20 5.75 8.49
N ASN A 69 15.58 5.10 9.47
CA ASN A 69 15.90 5.29 10.89
C ASN A 69 17.10 4.47 11.40
N SER A 70 17.59 3.48 10.65
CA SER A 70 18.76 2.70 11.09
C SER A 70 20.10 3.45 10.95
N ASN A 71 20.12 4.61 10.28
CA ASN A 71 21.34 5.37 9.98
C ASN A 71 21.51 6.68 10.78
N GLU A 72 20.56 7.08 11.64
CA GLU A 72 20.68 8.27 12.50
C GLU A 72 20.29 7.94 13.96
N PRO A 73 21.16 8.19 14.96
CA PRO A 73 20.91 7.83 16.36
C PRO A 73 20.04 8.86 17.12
N ASN A 74 19.14 9.58 16.45
CA ASN A 74 18.33 10.62 17.09
C ASN A 74 16.85 10.23 17.23
N GLU A 75 16.39 10.23 18.47
CA GLU A 75 15.09 9.81 19.04
C GLU A 75 13.80 10.37 18.40
N ASN A 76 13.85 11.14 17.32
CA ASN A 76 12.69 11.95 16.87
C ASN A 76 12.20 11.71 15.42
N ARG A 77 12.62 10.63 14.74
CA ARG A 77 12.34 10.47 13.30
C ARG A 77 11.65 9.18 12.84
N SER A 78 11.15 8.36 13.76
CA SER A 78 10.14 7.36 13.41
C SER A 78 8.84 8.08 13.12
N LEU A 79 8.41 8.10 11.85
CA LEU A 79 7.02 8.49 11.59
C LEU A 79 6.13 7.57 12.43
N ASN A 80 5.29 8.18 13.25
CA ASN A 80 4.42 7.42 14.13
C ASN A 80 3.47 6.56 13.27
N PHE A 81 3.03 5.44 13.82
CA PHE A 81 2.05 4.56 13.14
C PHE A 81 0.85 5.35 12.58
N ILE A 82 0.39 6.34 13.34
CA ILE A 82 -0.69 7.27 12.95
C ILE A 82 -0.31 8.10 11.70
N GLN A 83 0.93 8.58 11.59
CA GLN A 83 1.38 9.35 10.44
C GLN A 83 1.44 8.50 9.16
N LEU A 84 1.86 7.24 9.28
CA LEU A 84 1.87 6.31 8.15
C LEU A 84 0.45 5.99 7.67
N ILE A 85 -0.48 5.79 8.61
CA ILE A 85 -1.90 5.65 8.28
C ILE A 85 -2.44 6.92 7.63
N ALA A 86 -2.08 8.11 8.14
CA ALA A 86 -2.51 9.38 7.56
C ALA A 86 -2.01 9.56 6.13
N ILE A 87 -0.73 9.24 5.85
CA ILE A 87 -0.18 9.29 4.49
C ILE A 87 -0.91 8.30 3.57
N ALA A 88 -1.14 7.07 4.03
CA ALA A 88 -1.87 6.08 3.25
C ALA A 88 -3.31 6.53 2.98
N ALA A 89 -4.01 7.08 3.98
CA ALA A 89 -5.35 7.62 3.83
C ALA A 89 -5.39 8.77 2.80
N ILE A 90 -4.40 9.67 2.80
CA ILE A 90 -4.30 10.73 1.78
C ILE A 90 -4.16 10.12 0.37
N ILE A 91 -3.32 9.10 0.20
CA ILE A 91 -3.14 8.42 -1.10
C ILE A 91 -4.46 7.78 -1.55
N VAL A 92 -5.16 7.08 -0.66
CA VAL A 92 -6.48 6.47 -0.94
C VAL A 92 -7.49 7.54 -1.34
N CYS A 93 -7.57 8.64 -0.58
CA CYS A 93 -8.48 9.74 -0.88
C CYS A 93 -8.16 10.41 -2.22
N ILE A 94 -6.90 10.49 -2.64
CA ILE A 94 -6.53 10.98 -3.97
C ILE A 94 -6.92 9.97 -5.06
N ALA A 95 -6.71 8.67 -4.82
CA ALA A 95 -7.07 7.61 -5.75
C ALA A 95 -8.58 7.60 -6.03
N GLU A 96 -9.40 7.65 -4.98
CA GLU A 96 -10.86 7.70 -5.05
C GLU A 96 -11.36 9.08 -5.48
N GLY A 97 -10.72 10.14 -4.98
CA GLY A 97 -11.05 11.52 -5.34
C GLY A 97 -10.86 11.82 -6.83
N GLY A 98 -9.85 11.20 -7.46
CA GLY A 98 -9.67 11.28 -8.90
C GLY A 98 -10.83 10.69 -9.71
N GLN A 99 -11.60 9.76 -9.13
CA GLN A 99 -12.80 9.21 -9.78
C GLN A 99 -13.91 10.25 -9.94
N PHE A 100 -13.95 11.33 -9.12
CA PHE A 100 -14.91 12.43 -9.32
C PHE A 100 -14.75 13.11 -10.69
N PHE A 101 -13.54 13.08 -11.28
CA PHE A 101 -13.29 13.64 -12.61
C PHE A 101 -13.71 12.70 -13.74
N ILE A 102 -14.12 11.47 -13.43
CA ILE A 102 -14.53 10.46 -14.40
C ILE A 102 -16.06 10.40 -14.41
N ASN A 103 -16.64 10.89 -15.49
CA ASN A 103 -18.08 11.12 -15.66
C ASN A 103 -18.98 9.85 -15.61
N ARG A 104 -18.38 8.66 -15.37
CA ARG A 104 -19.06 7.35 -15.30
C ARG A 104 -18.81 6.60 -13.99
N ARG A 105 -18.14 7.19 -13.00
CA ARG A 105 -17.85 6.52 -11.73
C ARG A 105 -18.24 7.39 -10.54
N SER A 106 -18.94 6.81 -9.58
CA SER A 106 -19.21 7.42 -8.29
C SER A 106 -18.15 6.94 -7.30
N PRO A 107 -17.47 7.84 -6.57
CA PRO A 107 -16.54 7.44 -5.52
C PRO A 107 -17.28 6.67 -4.44
N ASP A 108 -16.70 5.57 -3.99
CA ASP A 108 -17.27 4.73 -2.95
C ASP A 108 -16.49 4.92 -1.64
N PHE A 109 -17.21 5.30 -0.58
CA PHE A 109 -16.64 5.38 0.76
C PHE A 109 -16.12 4.02 1.23
N MET A 110 -16.69 2.93 0.73
CA MET A 110 -16.27 1.58 1.02
C MET A 110 -14.86 1.32 0.48
N ASP A 111 -14.54 1.78 -0.73
CA ASP A 111 -13.19 1.67 -1.30
C ASP A 111 -12.15 2.42 -0.46
N VAL A 112 -12.52 3.59 0.10
CA VAL A 112 -11.66 4.32 1.04
C VAL A 112 -11.39 3.50 2.31
N PHE A 113 -12.44 2.90 2.88
CA PHE A 113 -12.33 2.07 4.07
C PHE A 113 -11.44 0.84 3.83
N TYR A 114 -11.63 0.13 2.72
CA TYR A 114 -10.80 -1.01 2.33
C TYR A 114 -9.35 -0.61 2.04
N GLY A 115 -9.11 0.56 1.44
CA GLY A 115 -7.78 1.10 1.22
C GLY A 115 -7.04 1.39 2.55
N ILE A 116 -7.72 2.00 3.52
CA ILE A 116 -7.13 2.28 4.84
C ILE A 116 -6.86 0.99 5.61
N THR A 117 -7.83 0.07 5.67
CA THR A 117 -7.69 -1.21 6.38
C THR A 117 -6.60 -2.09 5.76
N GLY A 118 -6.52 -2.13 4.42
CA GLY A 118 -5.42 -2.77 3.70
C GLY A 118 -4.07 -2.19 4.09
N SER A 119 -3.94 -0.86 4.10
CA SER A 119 -2.70 -0.18 4.49
C SER A 119 -2.27 -0.51 5.93
N ILE A 120 -3.22 -0.55 6.87
CA ILE A 120 -2.96 -0.97 8.26
C ILE A 120 -2.40 -2.39 8.31
N LEU A 121 -3.03 -3.33 7.60
CA LEU A 121 -2.56 -4.71 7.51
C LEU A 121 -1.15 -4.80 6.94
N GLY A 122 -0.84 -4.03 5.89
CA GLY A 122 0.50 -3.96 5.31
C GLY A 122 1.57 -3.50 6.30
N ILE A 123 1.29 -2.41 7.02
CA ILE A 123 2.19 -1.86 8.05
C ILE A 123 2.43 -2.90 9.16
N LEU A 124 1.36 -3.50 9.69
CA LEU A 124 1.46 -4.52 10.74
C LEU A 124 2.27 -5.73 10.29
N SER A 125 2.05 -6.19 9.05
CA SER A 125 2.78 -7.32 8.48
C SER A 125 4.28 -7.08 8.45
N TYR A 126 4.72 -5.89 8.02
CA TYR A 126 6.15 -5.54 8.04
C TYR A 126 6.73 -5.54 9.46
N ARG A 127 6.01 -4.94 10.43
CA ARG A 127 6.46 -4.90 11.83
C ARG A 127 6.60 -6.28 12.44
N LEU A 128 5.67 -7.19 12.15
CA LEU A 128 5.75 -8.58 12.59
C LEU A 128 6.96 -9.30 11.99
N LEU A 129 7.20 -9.15 10.67
CA LEU A 129 8.39 -9.72 10.02
C LEU A 129 9.69 -9.16 10.61
N LYS A 130 9.75 -7.86 10.90
CA LYS A 130 10.91 -7.24 11.53
C LYS A 130 11.14 -7.77 12.94
N LYS A 131 10.07 -7.91 13.74
CA LYS A 131 10.14 -8.45 15.10
C LYS A 131 10.73 -9.86 15.11
N ASN A 132 10.29 -10.72 14.19
CA ASN A 132 10.79 -12.10 14.08
C ASN A 132 12.27 -12.13 13.72
N LYS A 133 12.71 -11.29 12.75
CA LYS A 133 14.12 -11.19 12.38
C LYS A 133 15.01 -10.72 13.54
N LYS A 134 14.57 -9.72 14.32
CA LYS A 134 15.34 -9.25 15.49
C LYS A 134 15.53 -10.35 16.53
N CYS A 135 14.48 -11.11 16.83
CA CYS A 135 14.52 -12.23 17.75
C CYS A 135 15.52 -13.30 17.31
N GLU A 136 15.59 -13.60 16.01
CA GLU A 136 16.54 -14.56 15.44
C GLU A 136 18.00 -14.08 15.54
N THR A 137 18.25 -12.77 15.37
CA THR A 137 19.60 -12.21 15.51
C THR A 137 20.09 -12.24 16.97
N ASP A 138 19.20 -11.94 17.93
CA ASP A 138 19.54 -11.94 19.37
C ASP A 138 19.85 -13.34 19.91
N ILE A 139 19.29 -14.40 19.30
CA ILE A 139 19.59 -15.81 19.66
C ILE A 139 20.96 -16.25 19.11
N ASN A 140 21.38 -15.71 17.95
CA ASN A 140 22.60 -16.12 17.26
C ASN A 140 23.82 -15.24 17.55
N SER A 141 23.72 -14.23 18.43
CA SER A 141 24.87 -13.44 18.84
C SER A 141 25.75 -14.22 19.83
N PRO A 142 27.04 -14.45 19.54
CA PRO A 142 27.94 -15.06 20.51
C PRO A 142 28.11 -14.11 21.70
N LEU A 143 27.94 -14.66 22.91
CA LEU A 143 28.26 -14.03 24.20
C LEU A 143 29.72 -13.60 24.28
#